data_AF-A0A8H5TP47-F1
#
_entry.id   AF-A0A8H5TP47-F1
#
_cell.length_a   1.000
_cell.length_b   1.000
_cell.length_c   1.000
_cell.angle_alpha   90.00
_cell.angle_beta   90.00
_cell.angle_gamma   90.00
#
_symmetry.space_group_name_H-M   'P 1'
#
loop_
_entity.id
_entity.type
_entity.pdbx_description
1 polymer ?
#
loop_
_entity_poly.entity_id
_entity_poly.type
_entity_poly.pdbx_seq_one_letter_code
_entity_poly.pdbx_strand_id
1 'polypeptide(L)'
;MCCVDETHNVELTEAINSMFERHGISQDILQDKHLLTEVPVSHRMSWVASRHTTRPEDIAYCLIGIFNVKTGFFYGEGRKSAFFRLQEEMIRRTNDMSIFAWRSLSTNEKYRGVLALGPEEFVDGSLYRQATSALHTPEFIITNKGVRINTGLHYTKTGDSILYLHHSKEGQDNDLVGVYLKAYSGGIYARMKPNELATIAKPGRGRPAQRYLI
;
A
#
# COMPACT_ATOMS: atom_id res chain seq x y z
N MET A 1 -8.26 -26.54 -13.76
CA MET A 1 -8.43 -27.15 -12.42
C MET A 1 -7.04 -27.13 -11.80
N CYS A 2 -6.67 -26.01 -11.17
CA CYS A 2 -5.30 -25.80 -10.70
C CYS A 2 -5.24 -26.12 -9.21
N CYS A 3 -4.69 -27.29 -8.91
CA CYS A 3 -4.18 -27.62 -7.60
C CYS A 3 -2.86 -26.86 -7.44
N VAL A 4 -2.79 -25.95 -6.48
CA VAL A 4 -1.52 -25.29 -6.11
C VAL A 4 -0.74 -26.27 -5.26
N ASP A 5 0.03 -27.15 -5.91
CA ASP A 5 1.00 -28.06 -5.28
C ASP A 5 2.34 -27.32 -5.09
N GLU A 6 3.11 -27.59 -4.05
CA GLU A 6 4.28 -26.77 -3.62
C GLU A 6 5.49 -26.71 -4.60
N THR A 7 5.31 -27.11 -5.86
CA THR A 7 6.27 -27.04 -6.98
C THR A 7 6.21 -25.75 -7.82
N HIS A 8 5.39 -24.77 -7.44
CA HIS A 8 4.98 -23.57 -8.21
C HIS A 8 6.05 -22.49 -8.54
N ASN A 9 7.35 -22.77 -8.50
CA ASN A 9 8.33 -21.69 -8.78
C ASN A 9 8.32 -21.26 -10.27
N VAL A 10 8.00 -22.17 -11.20
CA VAL A 10 7.98 -21.86 -12.65
C VAL A 10 6.71 -21.11 -13.04
N GLU A 11 5.53 -21.59 -12.66
CA GLU A 11 4.25 -20.91 -12.98
C GLU A 11 4.12 -19.56 -12.29
N LEU A 12 4.63 -19.42 -11.06
CA LEU A 12 4.67 -18.13 -10.37
C LEU A 12 5.63 -17.18 -11.09
N THR A 13 6.80 -17.68 -11.55
CA THR A 13 7.77 -16.88 -12.31
C THR A 13 7.24 -16.49 -13.69
N GLU A 14 6.55 -17.37 -14.42
CA GLU A 14 5.92 -17.03 -15.70
C GLU A 14 4.75 -16.03 -15.54
N ALA A 15 3.92 -16.20 -14.50
CA ALA A 15 2.86 -15.25 -14.20
C ALA A 15 3.40 -13.89 -13.78
N ILE A 16 4.54 -13.88 -13.08
CA ILE A 16 5.27 -12.68 -12.70
C ILE A 16 5.92 -12.04 -13.95
N ASN A 17 6.58 -12.82 -14.81
CA ASN A 17 7.20 -12.35 -16.07
C ASN A 17 6.19 -11.76 -17.05
N SER A 18 5.04 -12.41 -17.23
CA SER A 18 3.94 -11.91 -18.07
C SER A 18 3.36 -10.59 -17.52
N MET A 19 3.35 -10.41 -16.19
CA MET A 19 2.95 -9.16 -15.55
C MET A 19 4.01 -8.07 -15.77
N PHE A 20 5.30 -8.42 -15.68
CA PHE A 20 6.43 -7.53 -15.94
C PHE A 20 6.42 -6.96 -17.35
N GLU A 21 6.16 -7.79 -18.37
CA GLU A 21 6.04 -7.35 -19.75
C GLU A 21 4.84 -6.41 -19.97
N ARG A 22 3.69 -6.71 -19.35
CA ARG A 22 2.46 -5.90 -19.52
C ARG A 22 2.55 -4.52 -18.88
N HIS A 23 3.30 -4.39 -17.79
CA HIS A 23 3.39 -3.15 -17.02
C HIS A 23 4.67 -2.35 -17.29
N GLY A 24 5.46 -2.73 -18.29
CA GLY A 24 6.68 -1.99 -18.69
C GLY A 24 7.73 -1.94 -17.58
N ILE A 25 7.79 -3.01 -16.77
CA ILE A 25 8.68 -3.08 -15.62
C ILE A 25 10.09 -3.39 -16.13
N SER A 26 11.12 -2.68 -15.63
CA SER A 26 12.48 -2.81 -16.15
C SER A 26 12.93 -4.27 -16.19
N GLN A 27 13.56 -4.68 -17.29
CA GLN A 27 14.18 -6.00 -17.41
C GLN A 27 15.21 -6.27 -16.31
N ASP A 28 15.76 -5.22 -15.70
CA ASP A 28 16.70 -5.36 -14.58
C ASP A 28 16.02 -6.01 -13.35
N ILE A 29 14.75 -5.68 -13.10
CA ILE A 29 13.96 -6.25 -11.98
C ILE A 29 13.67 -7.75 -12.20
N LEU A 30 13.57 -8.17 -13.47
CA LEU A 30 13.43 -9.59 -13.84
C LEU A 30 14.70 -10.38 -13.53
N GLN A 31 15.87 -9.74 -13.65
CA GLN A 31 17.18 -10.36 -13.44
C GLN A 31 17.60 -10.33 -11.98
N ASP A 32 17.27 -9.27 -11.24
CA ASP A 32 17.53 -9.13 -9.82
C ASP A 32 16.27 -8.83 -9.01
N LYS A 33 15.76 -9.86 -8.32
CA LYS A 33 14.59 -9.76 -7.44
C LYS A 33 14.81 -8.82 -6.25
N HIS A 34 16.05 -8.47 -5.90
CA HIS A 34 16.30 -7.47 -4.84
C HIS A 34 15.81 -6.08 -5.24
N LEU A 35 15.83 -5.75 -6.54
CA LEU A 35 15.32 -4.47 -7.04
C LEU A 35 13.82 -4.30 -6.82
N LEU A 36 13.05 -5.39 -6.61
CA LEU A 36 11.64 -5.29 -6.21
C LEU A 36 11.45 -4.57 -4.88
N THR A 37 12.44 -4.62 -3.98
CA THR A 37 12.35 -3.92 -2.69
C THR A 37 12.55 -2.42 -2.81
N GLU A 38 13.15 -1.94 -3.91
CA GLU A 38 13.32 -0.52 -4.22
C GLU A 38 12.07 0.09 -4.87
N VAL A 39 11.22 -0.75 -5.46
CA VAL A 39 9.96 -0.32 -6.07
C VAL A 39 8.90 -0.09 -4.97
N PRO A 40 8.27 1.10 -4.92
CA PRO A 40 7.23 1.39 -3.95
C PRO A 40 6.12 0.33 -3.93
N VAL A 41 5.61 0.04 -2.74
CA VAL A 41 4.51 -0.89 -2.51
C VAL A 41 3.30 -0.54 -3.37
N SER A 42 2.94 0.75 -3.47
CA SER A 42 1.81 1.17 -4.32
C SER A 42 2.03 0.80 -5.79
N HIS A 43 3.26 0.96 -6.28
CA HIS A 43 3.61 0.65 -7.65
C HIS A 43 3.52 -0.86 -7.89
N ARG A 44 4.09 -1.68 -7.01
CA ARG A 44 3.95 -3.14 -7.10
C ARG A 44 2.49 -3.62 -7.01
N MET A 45 1.67 -2.99 -6.16
CA MET A 45 0.23 -3.26 -6.09
C MET A 45 -0.50 -2.92 -7.40
N SER A 46 -0.08 -1.85 -8.09
CA SER A 46 -0.69 -1.41 -9.35
C SER A 46 -0.58 -2.45 -10.47
N TRP A 47 0.45 -3.30 -10.45
CA TRP A 47 0.68 -4.36 -11.46
C TRP A 47 -0.39 -5.45 -11.44
N VAL A 48 -1.14 -5.57 -10.35
CA VAL A 48 -2.26 -6.52 -10.23
C VAL A 48 -3.61 -5.83 -10.04
N ALA A 49 -3.67 -4.51 -10.17
CA ALA A 49 -4.89 -3.74 -9.91
C ALA A 49 -6.07 -4.14 -10.80
N SER A 50 -5.80 -4.59 -12.03
CA SER A 50 -6.83 -5.05 -12.98
C SER A 50 -7.02 -6.59 -12.99
N ARG A 51 -6.32 -7.32 -12.11
CA ARG A 51 -6.33 -8.78 -12.13
C ARG A 51 -7.61 -9.34 -11.52
N HIS A 52 -8.16 -10.35 -12.19
CA HIS A 52 -9.30 -11.12 -11.73
C HIS A 52 -8.86 -12.56 -11.46
N THR A 53 -9.37 -13.15 -10.39
CA THR A 53 -9.05 -14.52 -9.98
C THR A 53 -10.31 -15.34 -9.85
N THR A 54 -10.21 -16.65 -10.08
CA THR A 54 -11.36 -17.56 -9.97
C THR A 54 -11.81 -17.70 -8.52
N ARG A 55 -10.87 -17.88 -7.58
CA ARG A 55 -11.18 -17.80 -6.15
C ARG A 55 -10.90 -16.39 -5.64
N PRO A 56 -11.77 -15.82 -4.79
CA PRO A 56 -11.59 -14.45 -4.31
C PRO A 56 -10.27 -14.22 -3.55
N GLU A 57 -9.78 -15.21 -2.79
CA GLU A 57 -8.54 -15.16 -2.00
C GLU A 57 -7.25 -15.25 -2.84
N ASP A 58 -7.31 -15.83 -4.04
CA ASP A 58 -6.13 -16.01 -4.91
C ASP A 58 -5.51 -14.66 -5.32
N ILE A 59 -6.26 -13.55 -5.23
CA ILE A 59 -5.72 -12.21 -5.48
C ILE A 59 -4.64 -11.81 -4.47
N ALA A 60 -4.74 -12.29 -3.22
CA ALA A 60 -3.72 -12.07 -2.21
C ALA A 60 -2.54 -13.03 -2.40
N TYR A 61 -2.82 -14.27 -2.83
CA TYR A 61 -1.81 -15.31 -3.00
C TYR A 61 -0.88 -15.05 -4.17
N CYS A 62 -1.38 -14.49 -5.28
CA CYS A 62 -0.53 -14.11 -6.41
C CYS A 62 0.45 -12.97 -6.06
N LEU A 63 0.19 -12.21 -4.99
CA LEU A 63 1.03 -11.11 -4.52
C LEU A 63 2.14 -11.54 -3.56
N ILE A 64 2.07 -12.76 -3.00
CA ILE A 64 3.07 -13.29 -2.05
C ILE A 64 4.47 -13.29 -2.68
N GLY A 65 4.58 -13.72 -3.93
CA GLY A 65 5.85 -13.73 -4.66
C GLY A 65 6.41 -12.35 -4.96
N ILE A 66 5.55 -11.38 -5.27
CA ILE A 66 5.93 -9.99 -5.60
C ILE A 66 6.42 -9.24 -4.36
N PHE A 67 5.82 -9.51 -3.20
CA PHE A 67 6.16 -8.85 -1.94
C PHE A 67 7.11 -9.67 -1.07
N ASN A 68 7.45 -10.89 -1.46
CA ASN A 68 8.31 -11.81 -0.71
C ASN A 68 7.90 -11.94 0.78
N VAL A 69 6.59 -12.00 1.02
CA VAL A 69 6.01 -12.17 2.35
C VAL A 69 5.77 -13.64 2.63
N LYS A 70 5.86 -14.05 3.90
CA LYS A 70 5.46 -15.41 4.30
C LYS A 70 4.11 -15.30 5.00
N THR A 71 3.07 -15.82 4.37
CA THR A 71 1.71 -15.81 4.94
C THR A 71 1.05 -17.16 4.69
N GLY A 72 0.13 -17.58 5.55
CA GLY A 72 -0.59 -18.86 5.36
C GLY A 72 -1.54 -18.84 4.15
N PHE A 73 -2.01 -20.00 3.72
CA PHE A 73 -3.07 -20.12 2.73
C PHE A 73 -4.32 -20.68 3.43
N PHE A 74 -5.33 -19.85 3.65
CA PHE A 74 -6.59 -20.25 4.27
C PHE A 74 -7.71 -20.15 3.24
N TYR A 75 -7.96 -21.24 2.52
CA TYR A 75 -9.08 -21.27 1.58
C TYR A 75 -10.42 -21.11 2.32
N GLY A 76 -11.31 -20.31 1.76
CA GLY A 76 -12.60 -19.97 2.39
C GLY A 76 -12.58 -18.76 3.34
N GLU A 77 -11.43 -18.10 3.56
CA GLU A 77 -11.39 -16.84 4.35
C GLU A 77 -11.97 -15.63 3.59
N GLY A 78 -12.08 -15.72 2.27
CA GLY A 78 -12.59 -14.69 1.38
C GLY A 78 -11.57 -13.57 1.06
N ARG A 79 -11.85 -12.82 -0.02
CA ARG A 79 -10.95 -11.79 -0.60
C ARG A 79 -10.43 -10.78 0.43
N LYS A 80 -11.36 -10.19 1.20
CA LYS A 80 -11.05 -9.11 2.15
C LYS A 80 -10.11 -9.59 3.26
N SER A 81 -10.38 -10.76 3.85
CA SER A 81 -9.54 -11.33 4.92
C SER A 81 -8.14 -11.66 4.39
N ALA A 82 -8.07 -12.36 3.25
CA ALA A 82 -6.80 -12.73 2.62
C ALA A 82 -5.94 -11.49 2.30
N PHE A 83 -6.54 -10.44 1.75
CA PHE A 83 -5.84 -9.22 1.36
C PHE A 83 -5.45 -8.33 2.55
N PHE A 84 -6.24 -8.29 3.62
CA PHE A 84 -5.84 -7.64 4.87
C PHE A 84 -4.64 -8.34 5.51
N ARG A 85 -4.68 -9.68 5.57
CA ARG A 85 -3.58 -10.48 6.12
C ARG A 85 -2.28 -10.31 5.32
N LEU A 86 -2.37 -10.18 4.00
CA LEU A 86 -1.24 -9.80 3.14
C LEU A 86 -0.67 -8.44 3.53
N GLN A 87 -1.51 -7.40 3.63
CA GLN A 87 -1.07 -6.06 4.02
C GLN A 87 -0.44 -6.03 5.42
N GLU A 88 -0.98 -6.78 6.38
CA GLU A 88 -0.37 -6.90 7.70
C GLU A 88 1.04 -7.50 7.66
N GLU A 89 1.26 -8.56 6.88
CA GLU A 89 2.58 -9.15 6.69
C GLU A 89 3.56 -8.20 5.99
N MET A 90 3.07 -7.38 5.06
CA MET A 90 3.87 -6.34 4.42
C MET A 90 4.26 -5.25 5.44
N ILE A 91 3.32 -4.79 6.25
CA ILE A 91 3.56 -3.79 7.30
C ILE A 91 4.61 -4.28 8.31
N ARG A 92 4.67 -5.59 8.59
CA ARG A 92 5.69 -6.17 9.48
C ARG A 92 7.10 -6.14 8.90
N ARG A 93 7.28 -5.88 7.60
CA ARG A 93 8.55 -6.04 6.87
C ARG A 93 9.04 -4.79 6.15
N THR A 94 8.20 -3.78 5.99
CA THR A 94 8.55 -2.55 5.28
C THR A 94 8.02 -1.31 6.01
N ASN A 95 8.79 -0.22 5.93
CA ASN A 95 8.38 1.13 6.35
C ASN A 95 7.93 1.99 5.15
N ASP A 96 7.70 1.36 3.99
CA ASP A 96 7.20 2.04 2.82
C ASP A 96 5.73 2.48 3.01
N MET A 97 5.59 3.77 3.26
CA MET A 97 4.31 4.45 3.46
C MET A 97 3.39 4.45 2.23
N SER A 98 3.88 4.08 1.04
CA SER A 98 3.03 3.94 -0.16
C SER A 98 2.01 2.81 -0.05
N ILE A 99 2.13 1.92 0.95
CA ILE A 99 1.06 0.97 1.31
C ILE A 99 -0.27 1.66 1.66
N PHE A 100 -0.24 2.94 2.06
CA PHE A 100 -1.44 3.74 2.32
C PHE A 100 -1.88 4.59 1.10
N ALA A 101 -1.15 4.55 -0.01
CA ALA A 101 -1.38 5.36 -1.22
C ALA A 101 -2.42 4.75 -2.18
N TRP A 102 -3.49 4.18 -1.64
CA TRP A 102 -4.62 3.66 -2.41
C TRP A 102 -5.76 4.68 -2.52
N ARG A 103 -6.70 4.48 -3.45
CA ARG A 103 -7.92 5.27 -3.63
C ARG A 103 -9.11 4.37 -3.93
N SER A 104 -10.23 4.61 -3.25
CA SER A 104 -11.49 3.90 -3.50
C SER A 104 -12.37 4.72 -4.43
N LEU A 105 -12.36 4.39 -5.72
CA LEU A 105 -13.10 5.12 -6.76
C LEU A 105 -14.57 4.68 -6.89
N SER A 106 -14.92 3.54 -6.30
CA SER A 106 -16.25 2.91 -6.41
C SER A 106 -17.17 3.20 -5.23
N THR A 107 -16.70 3.90 -4.20
CA THR A 107 -17.44 4.14 -2.95
C THR A 107 -17.76 5.62 -2.75
N ASN A 108 -18.94 5.89 -2.18
CA ASN A 108 -19.31 7.21 -1.64
C ASN A 108 -19.11 7.28 -0.13
N GLU A 109 -18.45 6.29 0.48
CA GLU A 109 -18.13 6.28 1.91
C GLU A 109 -17.25 7.48 2.27
N LYS A 110 -17.68 8.24 3.28
CA LYS A 110 -16.89 9.36 3.80
C LYS A 110 -15.64 8.89 4.55
N TYR A 111 -15.73 7.73 5.20
CA TYR A 111 -14.69 7.15 6.03
C TYR A 111 -14.43 5.71 5.65
N ARG A 112 -13.17 5.30 5.72
CA ARG A 112 -12.73 3.93 5.49
C ARG A 112 -11.65 3.55 6.50
N GLY A 113 -11.42 2.25 6.63
CA GLY A 113 -10.24 1.77 7.35
C GLY A 113 -8.96 2.21 6.64
N VAL A 114 -7.84 2.16 7.36
CA VAL A 114 -6.53 2.60 6.81
C VAL A 114 -5.99 1.68 5.71
N LEU A 115 -6.38 0.41 5.69
CA LEU A 115 -5.94 -0.59 4.71
C LEU A 115 -6.91 -0.70 3.52
N ALA A 116 -6.36 -1.00 2.34
CA ALA A 116 -7.11 -1.17 1.10
C ALA A 116 -7.92 -2.48 1.11
N LEU A 117 -9.04 -2.52 0.39
CA LEU A 117 -9.85 -3.73 0.25
C LEU A 117 -9.34 -4.70 -0.84
N GLY A 118 -8.51 -4.19 -1.76
CA GLY A 118 -7.94 -4.98 -2.84
C GLY A 118 -6.91 -4.17 -3.65
N PRO A 119 -6.16 -4.82 -4.56
CA PRO A 119 -5.17 -4.15 -5.39
C PRO A 119 -5.78 -3.14 -6.37
N GLU A 120 -7.06 -3.28 -6.73
CA GLU A 120 -7.78 -2.35 -7.61
C GLU A 120 -7.75 -0.90 -7.11
N GLU A 121 -7.61 -0.70 -5.80
CA GLU A 121 -7.51 0.63 -5.20
C GLU A 121 -6.12 1.27 -5.41
N PHE A 122 -5.14 0.54 -5.96
CA PHE A 122 -3.80 1.03 -6.28
C PHE A 122 -3.60 1.26 -7.79
N VAL A 123 -4.66 1.52 -8.56
CA VAL A 123 -4.56 1.77 -10.01
C VAL A 123 -3.59 2.92 -10.36
N ASP A 124 -3.55 3.97 -9.55
CA ASP A 124 -2.64 5.11 -9.69
C ASP A 124 -1.25 4.86 -9.06
N GLY A 125 -1.01 3.65 -8.53
CA GLY A 125 0.11 3.36 -7.65
C GLY A 125 1.49 3.50 -8.29
N SER A 126 1.59 3.33 -9.62
CA SER A 126 2.81 3.53 -10.42
C SER A 126 3.23 4.99 -10.55
N LEU A 127 2.31 5.93 -10.31
CA LEU A 127 2.59 7.36 -10.37
C LEU A 127 3.37 7.88 -9.16
N TYR A 128 3.51 7.07 -8.11
CA TYR A 128 4.15 7.50 -6.86
C TYR A 128 5.60 7.01 -6.79
N ARG A 129 6.51 7.95 -6.50
CA ARG A 129 7.94 7.70 -6.35
C ARG A 129 8.38 8.07 -4.96
N GLN A 130 9.39 7.37 -4.45
CA GLN A 130 9.93 7.68 -3.13
C GLN A 130 10.62 9.06 -3.17
N ALA A 131 10.11 10.01 -2.39
CA ALA A 131 10.62 11.38 -2.35
C ALA A 131 11.57 11.63 -1.17
N THR A 132 11.55 10.75 -0.16
CA THR A 132 12.42 10.82 1.01
C THR A 132 13.14 9.49 1.20
N SER A 133 14.42 9.52 1.57
CA SER A 133 15.19 8.32 1.93
C SER A 133 14.45 7.46 2.97
N ALA A 134 14.51 6.14 2.78
CA ALA A 134 13.93 5.14 3.68
C ALA A 134 14.42 5.26 5.14
N LEU A 135 15.59 5.86 5.38
CA LEU A 135 16.10 6.13 6.72
C LEU A 135 15.24 7.16 7.50
N HIS A 136 14.43 7.95 6.80
CA HIS A 136 13.63 9.01 7.39
C HIS A 136 12.13 8.72 7.33
N THR A 137 11.71 7.59 6.74
CA THR A 137 10.32 7.16 6.79
C THR A 137 10.00 6.64 8.19
N PRO A 138 8.89 7.06 8.80
CA PRO A 138 8.51 6.60 10.13
C PRO A 138 8.25 5.10 10.14
N GLU A 139 8.65 4.42 11.21
CA GLU A 139 8.21 3.05 11.49
C GLU A 139 6.72 3.04 11.85
N PHE A 140 6.04 1.98 11.42
CA PHE A 140 4.66 1.72 11.78
C PHE A 140 4.43 0.22 12.02
N ILE A 141 3.50 -0.11 12.91
CA ILE A 141 3.20 -1.50 13.27
C ILE A 141 1.71 -1.76 13.32
N ILE A 142 1.31 -3.01 13.09
CA ILE A 142 -0.04 -3.48 13.38
C ILE A 142 -0.21 -3.67 14.89
N THR A 143 -1.34 -3.22 15.42
CA THR A 143 -1.79 -3.44 16.80
C THR A 143 -3.25 -3.86 16.82
N ASN A 144 -3.76 -4.29 17.98
CA ASN A 144 -5.19 -4.53 18.18
C ASN A 144 -6.07 -3.26 18.08
N LYS A 145 -5.46 -2.07 17.97
CA LYS A 145 -6.13 -0.78 17.72
C LYS A 145 -5.98 -0.29 16.27
N GLY A 146 -5.43 -1.10 15.37
CA GLY A 146 -5.06 -0.67 14.01
C GLY A 146 -3.58 -0.35 13.88
N VAL A 147 -3.21 0.50 12.92
CA VAL A 147 -1.82 0.82 12.62
C VAL A 147 -1.32 1.90 13.58
N ARG A 148 -0.27 1.60 14.35
CA ARG A 148 0.39 2.58 15.22
C ARG A 148 1.61 3.16 14.52
N ILE A 149 1.71 4.48 14.48
CA ILE A 149 2.79 5.22 13.82
C ILE A 149 3.18 6.45 14.66
N ASN A 150 4.48 6.78 14.69
CA ASN A 150 4.96 8.01 15.34
C ASN A 150 5.37 9.02 14.27
N THR A 151 4.51 9.99 13.98
CA THR A 151 4.73 10.93 12.88
C THR A 151 3.99 12.25 13.11
N GLY A 152 4.45 13.30 12.42
CA GLY A 152 3.77 14.58 12.35
C GLY A 152 2.64 14.54 11.32
N LEU A 153 1.58 15.31 11.55
CA LEU A 153 0.51 15.52 10.59
C LEU A 153 0.59 16.95 10.03
N HIS A 154 0.18 17.13 8.78
CA HIS A 154 -0.24 18.44 8.29
C HIS A 154 -1.59 18.77 8.88
N TYR A 155 -1.82 20.04 9.21
CA TYR A 155 -3.14 20.56 9.50
C TYR A 155 -3.45 21.64 8.48
N THR A 156 -4.48 21.42 7.67
CA THR A 156 -4.91 22.42 6.70
C THR A 156 -5.61 23.58 7.41
N LYS A 157 -5.74 24.72 6.74
CA LYS A 157 -6.56 25.85 7.23
C LYS A 157 -8.03 25.48 7.45
N THR A 158 -8.52 24.45 6.77
CA THR A 158 -9.89 23.92 6.90
C THR A 158 -10.06 22.97 8.08
N GLY A 159 -8.98 22.63 8.80
CA GLY A 159 -9.00 21.73 9.94
C GLY A 159 -8.85 20.24 9.58
N ASP A 160 -8.59 19.91 8.31
CA ASP A 160 -8.31 18.54 7.89
C ASP A 160 -6.89 18.15 8.36
N SER A 161 -6.74 16.93 8.89
CA SER A 161 -5.44 16.37 9.23
C SER A 161 -4.92 15.54 8.05
N ILE A 162 -3.66 15.68 7.67
CA ILE A 162 -3.09 14.90 6.57
C ILE A 162 -1.82 14.18 7.02
N LEU A 163 -1.78 12.88 6.76
CA LEU A 163 -0.60 12.04 6.95
C LEU A 163 0.26 12.06 5.69
N TYR A 164 1.51 12.47 5.82
CA TYR A 164 2.46 12.40 4.69
C TYR A 164 2.89 10.97 4.43
N LEU A 165 2.91 10.60 3.15
CA LEU A 165 3.40 9.30 2.74
C LEU A 165 4.87 9.33 2.32
N HIS A 166 5.56 10.47 2.37
CA HIS A 166 6.97 10.59 1.96
C HIS A 166 7.25 10.20 0.48
N HIS A 167 6.21 10.20 -0.34
CA HIS A 167 6.25 9.96 -1.78
C HIS A 167 5.83 11.21 -2.54
N SER A 168 6.35 11.41 -3.75
CA SER A 168 5.88 12.43 -4.69
C SER A 168 5.13 11.76 -5.83
N LYS A 169 4.25 12.52 -6.48
CA LYS A 169 3.66 12.11 -7.75
C LYS A 169 4.63 12.44 -8.87
N GLU A 170 4.73 11.59 -9.88
CA GLU A 170 5.53 11.84 -11.08
C GLU A 170 5.21 13.21 -11.70
N GLY A 171 6.26 14.00 -11.94
CA GLY A 171 6.15 15.38 -12.43
C GLY A 171 5.86 16.43 -11.36
N GLN A 172 5.71 16.04 -10.09
CA GLN A 172 5.44 16.94 -8.95
C GLN A 172 6.42 16.68 -7.78
N ASP A 173 7.72 16.68 -8.06
CA ASP A 173 8.77 16.28 -7.09
C ASP A 173 8.94 17.21 -5.88
N ASN A 174 8.38 18.41 -5.93
CA ASN A 174 8.37 19.37 -4.82
C ASN A 174 7.20 19.15 -3.85
N ASP A 175 6.24 18.31 -4.22
CA ASP A 175 5.06 18.04 -3.43
C ASP A 175 5.09 16.60 -2.90
N LEU A 176 4.51 16.43 -1.73
CA LEU A 176 4.34 15.13 -1.08
C LEU A 176 2.88 14.70 -1.14
N VAL A 177 2.70 13.42 -1.40
CA VAL A 177 1.42 12.73 -1.35
C VAL A 177 1.04 12.50 0.11
N GLY A 178 -0.24 12.69 0.42
CA GLY A 178 -0.77 12.48 1.76
C GLY A 178 -2.17 11.88 1.81
N VAL A 179 -2.52 11.29 2.95
CA VAL A 179 -3.83 10.70 3.23
C VAL A 179 -4.60 11.61 4.18
N TYR A 180 -5.82 11.97 3.80
CA TYR A 180 -6.71 12.72 4.68
C TYR A 180 -7.17 11.86 5.86
N LEU A 181 -7.08 12.42 7.05
CA LEU A 181 -7.43 11.78 8.31
C LEU A 181 -8.42 12.64 9.08
N LYS A 182 -9.41 11.97 9.67
CA LYS A 182 -10.32 12.57 10.66
C LYS A 182 -9.87 12.18 12.06
N ALA A 183 -9.55 13.17 12.88
CA ALA A 183 -9.26 12.96 14.30
C ALA A 183 -10.53 12.56 15.07
N TYR A 184 -10.38 11.57 15.94
CA TYR A 184 -11.34 11.21 16.98
C TYR A 184 -10.79 11.68 18.33
N SER A 185 -10.66 10.79 19.30
CA SER A 185 -10.06 11.04 20.62
C SER A 185 -8.82 10.17 20.82
N GLY A 186 -7.96 10.54 21.77
CA GLY A 186 -6.81 9.71 22.17
C GLY A 186 -5.75 9.48 21.08
N GLY A 187 -5.65 10.36 20.09
CA GLY A 187 -4.72 10.21 18.96
C GLY A 187 -5.14 9.14 17.94
N ILE A 188 -6.43 8.78 17.92
CA ILE A 188 -7.03 7.88 16.95
C ILE A 188 -7.53 8.67 15.74
N TYR A 189 -7.27 8.15 14.55
CA TYR A 189 -7.62 8.74 13.28
C TYR A 189 -8.23 7.68 12.36
N ALA A 190 -9.32 8.00 11.69
CA ALA A 190 -9.81 7.20 10.56
C ALA A 190 -9.45 7.88 9.24
N ARG A 191 -9.26 7.08 8.19
CA ARG A 191 -9.09 7.62 6.84
C ARG A 191 -10.40 8.25 6.37
N MET A 192 -10.31 9.49 5.88
CA MET A 192 -11.43 10.21 5.27
C MET A 192 -11.13 10.51 3.80
N LYS A 193 -12.16 10.84 3.01
CA LYS A 193 -12.04 11.09 1.56
C LYS A 193 -11.26 9.94 0.86
N PRO A 194 -11.70 8.67 1.00
CA PRO A 194 -10.95 7.52 0.49
C PRO A 194 -10.76 7.54 -1.02
N ASN A 195 -11.55 8.32 -1.75
CA ASN A 195 -11.47 8.56 -3.19
C ASN A 195 -10.34 9.54 -3.60
N GLU A 196 -9.66 10.18 -2.65
CA GLU A 196 -8.69 11.25 -2.90
C GLU A 196 -7.38 11.06 -2.09
N LEU A 197 -6.30 11.57 -2.65
CA LEU A 197 -5.02 11.78 -1.97
C LEU A 197 -4.65 13.26 -2.05
N ALA A 198 -4.09 13.79 -0.97
CA ALA A 198 -3.61 15.15 -0.92
C ALA A 198 -2.26 15.27 -1.66
N THR A 199 -2.02 16.44 -2.25
CA THR A 199 -0.71 16.86 -2.76
C THR A 199 -0.33 18.12 -2.00
N ILE A 200 0.77 18.07 -1.26
CA ILE A 200 1.14 19.12 -0.30
C ILE A 200 2.59 19.54 -0.58
N ALA A 201 2.81 20.84 -0.79
CA ALA A 201 4.17 21.39 -0.87
C ALA A 201 5.00 20.96 0.33
N LYS A 202 6.23 20.45 0.09
CA LYS A 202 7.17 19.97 1.12
C LYS A 202 7.16 20.89 2.36
N PRO A 203 6.51 20.48 3.45
CA PRO A 203 6.23 21.39 4.56
C PRO A 203 7.26 21.26 5.67
N GLY A 204 7.23 22.22 6.61
CA GLY A 204 7.81 22.02 7.93
C GLY A 204 7.13 20.82 8.61
N ARG A 205 7.93 19.86 9.10
CA ARG A 205 7.40 18.65 9.75
C ARG A 205 6.59 19.06 10.99
N GLY A 206 5.33 18.66 11.04
CA GLY A 206 4.54 18.74 12.28
C GLY A 206 5.25 17.95 13.39
N ARG A 207 5.06 18.34 14.66
CA ARG A 207 5.72 17.67 15.79
C ARG A 207 5.34 16.17 15.79
N PRO A 208 6.33 15.26 15.76
CA PRO A 208 6.04 13.83 15.83
C PRO A 208 5.31 13.48 17.11
N ALA A 209 4.26 12.67 16.97
CA ALA A 209 3.55 12.10 18.10
C ALA A 209 2.95 10.75 17.71
N GLN A 210 2.64 9.94 18.71
CA GLN A 210 1.98 8.65 18.49
C GLN A 210 0.57 8.87 17.92
N ARG A 211 0.25 8.10 16.88
CA ARG A 211 -1.04 8.08 16.16
C ARG A 211 -1.48 6.63 16.00
N TYR A 212 -2.80 6.42 16.03
CA TYR A 212 -3.44 5.15 15.70
C TYR A 212 -4.35 5.37 14.50
N LEU A 213 -4.10 4.64 13.41
CA LEU A 213 -4.90 4.68 12.20
C LEU A 213 -5.84 3.47 12.20
N ILE A 214 -7.14 3.74 12.17
CA ILE A 214 -8.21 2.73 12.12
C ILE A 214 -8.91 2.71 10.77
#